data_AF-A0A2S7WIV6-F1
#
_entry.id   AF-A0A2S7WIV6-F1
#
_cell.length_a   1.000
_cell.length_b   1.000
_cell.length_c   1.000
_cell.angle_alpha   90.00
_cell.angle_beta   90.00
_cell.angle_gamma   90.00
#
_symmetry.space_group_name_H-M   'P 1'
#
loop_
_entity.id
_entity.type
_entity.pdbx_description
1 polymer ?
#
loop_
_entity_poly.entity_id
_entity_poly.type
_entity_poly.pdbx_seq_one_letter_code
_entity_poly.pdbx_strand_id
1 'polypeptide(L)'
;MKRLYVLFLMITSVSISQNIKKDSGKYRVLIVITSDKNNVDFMNQIELLKNKSTEFEERKLKILQALPNFFKSDSDESWNPSPDLYQKFNKEKAAFKVVLIGLDGGIKQSQTTVLSAEKLCAIIDGMPMRQRELKN
;
A
#
# COMPACT_ATOMS: atom_id res chain seq x y z
N MET A 1 -52.39 25.45 -0.34
CA MET A 1 -51.66 24.25 0.14
C MET A 1 -50.32 24.16 -0.60
N LYS A 2 -49.24 24.71 -0.04
CA LYS A 2 -47.92 24.72 -0.68
C LYS A 2 -47.15 23.47 -0.25
N ARG A 3 -46.94 22.53 -1.18
CA ARG A 3 -46.10 21.34 -0.95
C ARG A 3 -44.64 21.76 -1.06
N LEU A 4 -43.93 21.78 0.06
CA LEU A 4 -42.49 22.01 0.12
C LEU A 4 -41.79 20.68 -0.19
N TYR A 5 -41.21 20.56 -1.39
CA TYR A 5 -40.37 19.42 -1.74
C TYR A 5 -38.97 19.65 -1.16
N VAL A 6 -38.64 18.91 -0.09
CA VAL A 6 -37.28 18.85 0.44
C VAL A 6 -36.50 17.85 -0.41
N LEU A 7 -35.65 18.38 -1.29
CA LEU A 7 -34.68 17.60 -2.07
C LEU A 7 -33.59 17.10 -1.11
N PHE A 8 -33.67 15.83 -0.74
CA PHE A 8 -32.68 15.16 0.11
C PHE A 8 -31.38 14.97 -0.68
N LEU A 9 -30.39 15.82 -0.41
CA LEU A 9 -29.06 15.72 -1.01
C LEU A 9 -28.32 14.53 -0.40
N MET A 10 -28.28 13.41 -1.11
CA MET A 10 -27.44 12.25 -0.77
C MET A 10 -25.97 12.64 -0.95
N ILE A 11 -25.33 13.03 0.15
CA ILE A 11 -23.88 13.20 0.24
C ILE A 11 -23.27 11.80 0.08
N THR A 12 -22.76 11.50 -1.11
CA THR A 12 -22.04 10.25 -1.34
C THR A 12 -20.67 10.36 -0.69
N SER A 13 -20.47 9.59 0.38
CA SER A 13 -19.16 9.35 0.97
C SER A 13 -18.31 8.58 -0.03
N VAL A 14 -17.52 9.29 -0.84
CA VAL A 14 -16.48 8.71 -1.69
C VAL A 14 -15.50 7.96 -0.77
N SER A 15 -15.66 6.65 -0.75
CA SER A 15 -14.93 5.76 0.15
C SER A 15 -13.57 5.42 -0.45
N ILE A 16 -12.51 5.56 0.35
CA ILE A 16 -11.09 5.28 0.07
C ILE A 16 -10.84 3.88 -0.52
N SER A 17 -11.78 2.95 -0.33
CA SER A 17 -11.87 1.66 -1.04
C SER A 17 -11.73 1.79 -2.56
N GLN A 18 -12.15 2.90 -3.16
CA GLN A 18 -12.01 3.13 -4.59
C GLN A 18 -10.56 3.31 -5.03
N ASN A 19 -9.67 3.91 -4.22
CA ASN A 19 -8.30 4.19 -4.63
C ASN A 19 -7.42 2.93 -4.62
N ILE A 20 -7.59 2.05 -3.63
CA ILE A 20 -6.93 0.73 -3.58
C ILE A 20 -7.55 -0.25 -4.59
N LYS A 21 -8.87 -0.17 -4.86
CA LYS A 21 -9.52 -1.00 -5.89
C LYS A 21 -9.14 -0.61 -7.32
N LYS A 22 -8.87 0.68 -7.59
CA LYS A 22 -8.55 1.17 -8.94
C LYS A 22 -7.27 0.53 -9.52
N ASP A 23 -6.35 0.12 -8.64
CA ASP A 23 -5.10 -0.57 -8.99
C ASP A 23 -5.13 -2.08 -8.78
N SER A 24 -6.24 -2.63 -8.27
CA SER A 24 -6.38 -4.07 -8.09
C SER A 24 -6.23 -4.81 -9.43
N GLY A 25 -5.34 -5.80 -9.47
CA GLY A 25 -5.00 -6.54 -10.70
C GLY A 25 -3.92 -5.90 -11.58
N LYS A 26 -3.55 -4.63 -11.36
CA LYS A 26 -2.52 -3.94 -12.17
C LYS A 26 -1.16 -3.87 -11.48
N TYR A 27 -1.16 -3.62 -10.18
CA TYR A 27 0.06 -3.46 -9.39
C TYR A 27 0.04 -4.32 -8.12
N ARG A 28 1.22 -4.83 -7.77
CA ARG A 28 1.55 -5.33 -6.43
C ARG A 28 1.78 -4.12 -5.54
N VAL A 29 1.44 -4.22 -4.27
CA VAL A 29 1.57 -3.09 -3.33
C VAL A 29 2.38 -3.53 -2.12
N LEU A 30 3.50 -2.85 -1.87
CA LEU A 30 4.24 -2.95 -0.63
C LEU A 30 3.81 -1.82 0.30
N ILE A 31 3.20 -2.16 1.43
CA ILE A 31 2.85 -1.20 2.47
C ILE A 31 3.91 -1.24 3.56
N VAL A 32 4.57 -0.12 3.78
CA VAL A 32 5.54 0.11 4.85
C VAL A 32 4.86 0.95 5.93
N ILE A 33 4.67 0.36 7.10
CA ILE A 33 3.84 0.91 8.17
C ILE A 33 4.71 1.23 9.37
N THR A 34 4.50 2.39 9.97
CA THR A 34 5.14 2.79 11.23
C THR A 34 4.21 3.68 12.05
N SER A 35 4.34 3.65 13.37
CA SER A 35 3.68 4.63 14.24
C SER A 35 4.43 5.97 14.29
N ASP A 36 5.73 5.94 13.99
CA ASP A 36 6.63 7.10 14.04
C ASP A 36 7.49 7.19 12.77
N LYS A 37 7.51 8.36 12.16
CA LYS A 37 8.32 8.64 10.95
C LYS A 37 9.82 8.56 11.22
N ASN A 38 10.24 8.76 12.46
CA ASN A 38 11.64 8.68 12.89
C ASN A 38 12.05 7.27 13.32
N ASN A 39 11.18 6.27 13.16
CA ASN A 39 11.53 4.89 13.43
C ASN A 39 12.70 4.44 12.53
N VAL A 40 13.73 3.87 13.13
CA VAL A 40 14.96 3.48 12.43
C VAL A 40 14.70 2.42 11.35
N ASP A 41 13.90 1.40 11.66
CA ASP A 41 13.54 0.35 10.70
C ASP A 41 12.72 0.90 9.54
N PHE A 42 11.83 1.85 9.81
CA PHE A 42 11.08 2.56 8.78
C PHE A 42 12.00 3.34 7.84
N MET A 43 12.89 4.17 8.37
CA MET A 43 13.83 4.94 7.54
C MET A 43 14.74 4.02 6.72
N ASN A 44 15.28 2.97 7.34
CA ASN A 44 16.09 1.95 6.67
C ASN A 44 15.30 1.26 5.54
N GLN A 45 14.05 0.87 5.80
CA GLN A 45 13.19 0.25 4.79
C GLN A 45 12.96 1.18 3.60
N ILE A 46 12.68 2.47 3.84
CA ILE A 46 12.47 3.44 2.75
C ILE A 46 13.76 3.66 1.97
N GLU A 47 14.91 3.74 2.63
CA GLU A 47 16.22 3.89 1.98
C GLU A 47 16.55 2.71 1.06
N LEU A 48 16.33 1.48 1.53
CA LEU A 48 16.53 0.26 0.73
C LEU A 48 15.68 0.23 -0.55
N LEU A 49 14.57 0.98 -0.59
CA LEU A 49 13.64 1.02 -1.71
C LEU A 49 13.92 2.17 -2.70
N LYS A 50 14.72 3.19 -2.34
CA LYS A 50 14.92 4.42 -3.15
C LYS A 50 15.60 4.18 -4.51
N ASN A 51 16.50 3.20 -4.60
CA ASN A 51 17.37 3.01 -5.77
C ASN A 51 16.97 1.82 -6.65
N LYS A 52 15.71 1.38 -6.57
CA LYS A 52 15.25 0.12 -7.17
C LYS A 52 14.06 0.29 -8.12
N SER A 53 13.88 1.49 -8.68
CA SER A 53 12.73 1.84 -9.52
C SER A 53 12.55 0.86 -10.69
N THR A 54 13.59 0.57 -11.47
CA THR A 54 13.49 -0.35 -12.61
C THR A 54 13.09 -1.77 -12.19
N GLU A 55 13.72 -2.32 -11.15
CA GLU A 55 13.40 -3.67 -10.64
C GLU A 55 11.95 -3.78 -10.14
N PHE A 56 11.41 -2.70 -9.58
CA PHE A 56 10.05 -2.62 -9.07
C PHE A 56 9.03 -2.36 -10.19
N GLU A 57 9.37 -1.52 -11.17
CA GLU A 57 8.54 -1.27 -12.35
C GLU A 57 8.30 -2.53 -13.17
N GLU A 58 9.35 -3.32 -13.46
CA GLU A 58 9.23 -4.60 -14.16
C GLU A 58 8.32 -5.59 -13.43
N ARG A 59 8.28 -5.50 -12.10
CA ARG A 59 7.45 -6.33 -11.22
C ARG A 59 6.09 -5.70 -10.91
N LYS A 60 5.77 -4.55 -11.53
CA LYS A 60 4.56 -3.76 -11.28
C LYS A 60 4.34 -3.52 -9.79
N LEU A 61 5.39 -3.19 -9.06
CA LEU A 61 5.35 -2.96 -7.62
C LEU A 61 5.24 -1.46 -7.33
N LYS A 62 4.27 -1.08 -6.49
CA LYS A 62 4.15 0.26 -5.91
C LYS A 62 4.42 0.22 -4.42
N ILE A 63 4.94 1.31 -3.88
CA ILE A 63 5.24 1.45 -2.45
C ILE A 63 4.28 2.46 -1.82
N LEU A 64 3.63 2.04 -0.73
CA LEU A 64 2.83 2.90 0.13
C LEU A 64 3.47 2.99 1.51
N GLN A 65 3.59 4.19 2.02
CA GLN A 65 3.99 4.47 3.39
C GLN A 65 2.73 4.77 4.21
N ALA A 66 2.60 4.20 5.40
CA ALA A 66 1.44 4.39 6.26
C ALA A 66 1.84 4.78 7.69
N LEU A 67 1.30 5.90 8.13
CA LEU A 67 1.32 6.46 9.49
C LEU A 67 -0.10 6.39 10.08
N PRO A 68 -0.28 6.56 11.40
CA PRO A 68 -1.59 6.41 12.05
C PRO A 68 -2.75 7.16 11.39
N ASN A 69 -2.49 8.36 10.86
CA ASN A 69 -3.51 9.22 10.24
C ASN A 69 -3.20 9.58 8.78
N PHE A 70 -2.06 9.16 8.26
CA PHE A 70 -1.55 9.63 6.97
C PHE A 70 -0.97 8.47 6.17
N PHE A 71 -1.00 8.59 4.86
CA PHE A 71 -0.29 7.71 3.96
C PHE A 71 0.39 8.50 2.85
N LYS A 72 1.34 7.87 2.17
CA LYS A 72 2.04 8.46 1.03
C LYS A 72 2.41 7.37 0.03
N SER A 73 2.02 7.53 -1.24
CA SER A 73 2.57 6.70 -2.32
C SER A 73 3.94 7.19 -2.75
N ASP A 74 4.74 6.32 -3.33
CA ASP A 74 5.94 6.65 -4.11
C ASP A 74 5.72 7.77 -5.15
N SER A 75 4.56 7.77 -5.82
CA SER A 75 4.18 8.78 -6.81
C SER A 75 3.69 10.11 -6.22
N ASP A 76 3.44 10.18 -4.91
CA ASP A 76 2.87 11.36 -4.27
C ASP A 76 3.99 12.31 -3.81
N GLU A 77 3.79 13.62 -4.00
CA GLU A 77 4.72 14.62 -3.46
C GLU A 77 4.56 14.76 -1.94
N SER A 78 3.32 14.69 -1.44
CA SER A 78 2.94 14.96 -0.05
C SER A 78 2.24 13.79 0.64
N TRP A 79 2.06 13.91 1.97
CA TRP A 79 1.29 12.95 2.75
C TRP A 79 -0.20 13.26 2.64
N ASN A 80 -0.99 12.23 2.41
CA ASN A 80 -2.44 12.30 2.30
C ASN A 80 -3.10 11.79 3.59
N PRO A 81 -4.18 12.43 4.08
CA PRO A 81 -4.89 11.95 5.26
C PRO A 81 -5.64 10.65 4.92
N SER A 82 -5.32 9.57 5.64
CA SER A 82 -6.09 8.32 5.65
C SER A 82 -5.66 7.47 6.83
N PRO A 83 -6.49 7.34 7.87
CA PRO A 83 -6.19 6.44 8.98
C PRO A 83 -6.43 4.96 8.61
N ASP A 84 -7.24 4.70 7.57
CA ASP A 84 -7.72 3.37 7.22
C ASP A 84 -6.59 2.39 6.88
N LEU A 85 -5.56 2.85 6.17
CA LEU A 85 -4.43 2.00 5.77
C LEU A 85 -3.66 1.47 6.99
N TYR A 86 -3.30 2.36 7.91
CA TYR A 86 -2.61 1.98 9.13
C TYR A 86 -3.46 1.04 9.98
N GLN A 87 -4.72 1.40 10.24
CA GLN A 87 -5.60 0.61 11.09
C GLN A 87 -5.91 -0.77 10.50
N LYS A 88 -6.08 -0.86 9.18
CA LYS A 88 -6.40 -2.12 8.49
C LYS A 88 -5.24 -3.11 8.56
N PHE A 89 -4.01 -2.64 8.39
CA PHE A 89 -2.84 -3.52 8.23
C PHE A 89 -1.93 -3.60 9.46
N ASN A 90 -2.12 -2.77 10.49
CA ASN A 90 -1.36 -2.78 11.74
C ASN A 90 -2.24 -2.92 13.00
N LYS A 91 -3.11 -3.93 13.02
CA LYS A 91 -4.04 -4.20 14.13
C LYS A 91 -3.33 -4.43 15.47
N GLU A 92 -2.20 -5.14 15.43
CA GLU A 92 -1.32 -5.38 16.58
C GLU A 92 -0.51 -4.16 17.04
N LYS A 93 -0.65 -2.99 16.40
CA LYS A 93 0.04 -1.74 16.77
C LYS A 93 1.57 -1.91 16.85
N ALA A 94 2.15 -2.67 15.92
CA ALA A 94 3.59 -2.81 15.82
C ALA A 94 4.24 -1.45 15.51
N ALA A 95 5.42 -1.20 16.09
CA ALA A 95 6.18 0.03 15.83
C ALA A 95 6.60 0.13 14.35
N PHE A 96 6.88 -1.00 13.72
CA PHE A 96 7.21 -1.13 12.30
C PHE A 96 6.60 -2.41 11.72
N LYS A 97 6.09 -2.34 10.50
CA LYS A 97 5.54 -3.49 9.78
C LYS A 97 5.60 -3.31 8.27
N VAL A 98 5.88 -4.39 7.56
CA VAL A 98 5.83 -4.46 6.10
C VAL A 98 4.77 -5.47 5.69
N VAL A 99 3.95 -5.10 4.71
CA VAL A 99 2.92 -5.96 4.13
C VAL A 99 3.01 -5.93 2.61
N LEU A 100 3.23 -7.08 1.98
CA LEU A 100 3.17 -7.23 0.53
C LEU A 100 1.81 -7.76 0.10
N ILE A 101 1.17 -7.07 -0.83
CA ILE A 101 -0.09 -7.43 -1.46
C ILE A 101 0.17 -7.80 -2.92
N GLY A 102 -0.34 -8.97 -3.34
CA GLY A 102 -0.21 -9.47 -4.70
C GLY A 102 -1.18 -8.80 -5.69
N LEU A 103 -1.03 -9.13 -6.97
CA LEU A 103 -1.95 -8.67 -8.03
C LEU A 103 -3.39 -9.17 -7.81
N ASP A 104 -3.55 -10.29 -7.12
CA ASP A 104 -4.83 -10.87 -6.73
C ASP A 104 -5.46 -10.18 -5.50
N GLY A 105 -4.79 -9.18 -4.93
CA GLY A 105 -5.24 -8.48 -3.72
C GLY A 105 -5.00 -9.25 -2.42
N GLY A 106 -4.41 -10.45 -2.48
CA GLY A 106 -4.08 -11.24 -1.31
C GLY A 106 -2.78 -10.77 -0.63
N ILE A 107 -2.70 -10.91 0.69
CA ILE A 107 -1.45 -10.69 1.44
C ILE A 107 -0.50 -11.85 1.14
N LYS A 108 0.72 -11.53 0.70
CA LYS A 108 1.76 -12.49 0.30
C LYS A 108 2.89 -12.58 1.31
N GLN A 109 3.18 -11.47 1.98
CA GLN A 109 4.16 -11.41 3.06
C GLN A 109 3.68 -10.40 4.09
N SER A 110 3.87 -10.71 5.37
CA SER A 110 3.69 -9.74 6.45
C SER A 110 4.73 -10.00 7.54
N GLN A 111 5.50 -8.98 7.91
CA GLN A 111 6.55 -9.09 8.91
C GLN A 111 6.78 -7.76 9.62
N THR A 112 7.30 -7.80 10.84
CA THR A 112 7.62 -6.63 11.69
C THR A 112 9.11 -6.31 11.70
N THR A 113 9.85 -6.83 10.73
CA THR A 113 11.30 -6.61 10.55
C THR A 113 11.58 -6.10 9.15
N VAL A 114 12.69 -5.38 8.97
CA VAL A 114 13.10 -4.86 7.66
C VAL A 114 13.15 -5.98 6.62
N LEU A 115 12.62 -5.70 5.43
CA LEU A 115 12.58 -6.58 4.28
C LEU A 115 13.56 -6.07 3.22
N SER A 116 14.61 -6.85 2.95
CA SER A 116 15.56 -6.53 1.89
C SER A 116 14.90 -6.56 0.51
N ALA A 117 15.39 -5.73 -0.41
CA ALA A 117 14.91 -5.68 -1.78
C ALA A 117 15.08 -7.04 -2.49
N GLU A 118 16.20 -7.72 -2.26
CA GLU A 118 16.46 -9.07 -2.81
C GLU A 118 15.41 -10.09 -2.36
N LYS A 119 15.11 -10.13 -1.05
CA LYS A 119 14.10 -11.03 -0.51
C LYS A 119 12.71 -10.67 -1.02
N LEU A 120 12.39 -9.39 -1.12
CA LEU A 120 11.14 -8.91 -1.70
C LEU A 120 10.99 -9.35 -3.17
N CYS A 121 12.00 -9.13 -4.00
CA CYS A 121 12.02 -9.55 -5.39
C CYS A 121 11.91 -11.07 -5.52
N ALA A 122 12.63 -11.84 -4.70
CA ALA A 122 12.54 -13.30 -4.68
C ALA A 122 11.14 -13.81 -4.33
N ILE A 123 10.48 -13.21 -3.33
CA ILE A 123 9.07 -13.53 -3.00
C ILE A 123 8.17 -13.22 -4.20
N ILE A 124 8.38 -12.09 -4.87
CA ILE A 124 7.57 -11.70 -6.03
C ILE A 124 7.77 -12.66 -7.20
N ASP A 125 9.01 -13.01 -7.50
CA ASP A 125 9.37 -13.91 -8.59
C ASP A 125 8.85 -15.34 -8.35
N GLY A 126 8.73 -15.76 -7.09
CA GLY A 126 8.06 -17.01 -6.72
C GLY A 126 6.54 -17.03 -6.93
N MET A 127 5.88 -15.89 -7.21
CA MET A 127 4.43 -15.84 -7.33
C MET A 127 3.92 -16.40 -8.69
N PRO A 128 2.82 -17.19 -8.73
CA PRO A 128 2.28 -17.73 -9.97
C PRO A 128 1.93 -16.68 -11.03
N MET A 129 1.42 -15.52 -10.60
CA MET A 129 1.13 -14.41 -11.51
C MET A 129 2.42 -13.88 -12.16
N ARG A 130 3.52 -13.77 -11.40
CA ARG A 130 4.80 -13.32 -11.94
C ARG A 130 5.37 -14.31 -12.95
N GLN A 131 5.24 -15.60 -12.67
CA GLN A 131 5.62 -16.65 -13.59
C GLN A 131 4.81 -16.64 -14.90
N ARG A 132 3.53 -16.26 -14.84
CA ARG A 132 2.70 -16.05 -16.04
C ARG A 132 3.12 -14.81 -16.84
N GLU A 133 3.51 -13.73 -16.16
CA GLU A 133 4.02 -12.51 -16.82
C GLU A 133 5.31 -12.74 -17.60
N LEU A 134 6.14 -13.71 -17.20
CA LEU A 134 7.41 -14.02 -17.88
C LEU A 134 7.27 -14.99 -19.06
N LYS A 135 6.12 -15.66 -19.19
CA LYS A 135 5.86 -16.66 -20.23
C LYS A 135 5.15 -16.10 -21.46
N ASN A 136 4.63 -14.88 -21.36
CA ASN A 136 3.87 -14.17 -22.39
C ASN A 136 4.62 -12.91 -22.80
#